data_AF-A0AAE1Y5S7-F1
#
_entry.id   AF-A0AAE1Y5S7-F1
#
_cell.length_a   1.000
_cell.length_b   1.000
_cell.length_c   1.000
_cell.angle_alpha   90.00
_cell.angle_beta   90.00
_cell.angle_gamma   90.00
#
_symmetry.space_group_name_H-M   'P 1'
#
loop_
_entity.id
_entity.type
_entity.pdbx_description
1 polymer ?
#
loop_
_entity_poly.entity_id
_entity_poly.type
_entity_poly.pdbx_seq_one_letter_code
_entity_poly.pdbx_strand_id
1 'polypeptide(L)'
;MGFTKTAISSLFILLLLSTAASAAAPVSPFCGTADPGISQTMCTQMVGCAKTWPEAMTNAINAAAEKAKGGIPIAHGVGKKLPPGLLPQSKESIVLTCQEAYDWILSLFDDCRELVKDDPTLGLKRRISSMTFSDCTGVLSEFNVSVPETEALNEELHRLAGILFAVLDKKP
;
A
#
# COMPACT_ATOMS: atom_id res chain seq x y z
N MET A 1 -9.71 39.73 -73.11
CA MET A 1 -8.77 38.85 -72.37
C MET A 1 -8.84 39.28 -70.91
N GLY A 2 -9.45 38.44 -70.07
CA GLY A 2 -9.89 38.80 -68.71
C GLY A 2 -8.80 38.56 -67.65
N PHE A 3 -8.70 39.49 -66.71
CA PHE A 3 -7.85 39.41 -65.52
C PHE A 3 -8.63 38.73 -64.38
N THR A 4 -8.18 37.54 -63.95
CA THR A 4 -8.69 36.85 -62.76
C THR A 4 -7.98 37.34 -61.51
N LYS A 5 -8.75 37.89 -60.55
CA LYS A 5 -8.30 38.24 -59.19
C LYS A 5 -8.48 37.03 -58.26
N THR A 6 -7.39 36.57 -57.65
CA THR A 6 -7.39 35.51 -56.63
C THR A 6 -7.57 36.14 -55.25
N ALA A 7 -8.65 35.82 -54.55
CA ALA A 7 -8.90 36.26 -53.17
C ALA A 7 -8.26 35.26 -52.19
N ILE A 8 -7.37 35.75 -51.33
CA ILE A 8 -6.77 34.99 -50.23
C ILE A 8 -7.70 35.11 -49.02
N SER A 9 -8.36 34.02 -48.66
CA SER A 9 -9.21 33.94 -47.46
C SER A 9 -8.38 33.37 -46.31
N SER A 10 -8.02 34.23 -45.35
CA SER A 10 -7.29 33.86 -44.13
C SER A 10 -8.22 33.12 -43.16
N LEU A 11 -7.99 31.82 -42.99
CA LEU A 11 -8.68 30.96 -42.03
C LEU A 11 -8.04 31.13 -40.64
N PHE A 12 -8.68 31.89 -39.76
CA PHE A 12 -8.34 31.94 -38.33
C PHE A 12 -8.77 30.63 -37.65
N ILE A 13 -7.81 29.76 -37.32
CA ILE A 13 -8.04 28.54 -36.53
C ILE A 13 -8.08 28.95 -35.06
N LEU A 14 -9.29 28.96 -34.46
CA LEU A 14 -9.46 29.02 -33.01
C LEU A 14 -9.04 27.68 -32.40
N LEU A 15 -7.89 27.66 -31.73
CA LEU A 15 -7.49 26.59 -30.81
C LEU A 15 -8.35 26.67 -29.54
N LEU A 16 -9.41 25.85 -29.49
CA LEU A 16 -10.11 25.52 -28.26
C LEU A 16 -9.20 24.60 -27.43
N LEU A 17 -8.48 25.17 -26.47
CA LEU A 17 -7.85 24.39 -25.41
C LEU A 17 -8.96 23.83 -24.50
N SER A 18 -9.36 22.59 -24.74
CA SER A 18 -10.17 21.82 -23.80
C SER A 18 -9.29 21.49 -22.58
N THR A 19 -9.39 22.28 -21.52
CA THR A 19 -8.94 21.86 -20.20
C THR A 19 -9.86 20.75 -19.71
N ALA A 20 -9.47 19.50 -19.96
CA ALA A 20 -10.11 18.36 -19.31
C ALA A 20 -9.86 18.48 -17.80
N ALA A 21 -10.83 19.06 -17.09
CA ALA A 21 -10.89 18.95 -15.64
C ALA A 21 -11.05 17.45 -15.33
N SER A 22 -9.95 16.80 -14.96
CA SER A 22 -9.98 15.43 -14.47
C SER A 22 -10.76 15.44 -13.16
N ALA A 23 -12.07 15.22 -13.23
CA ALA A 23 -12.88 14.97 -12.05
C ALA A 23 -12.21 13.82 -11.30
N ALA A 24 -11.87 14.04 -10.03
CA ALA A 24 -11.31 12.99 -9.19
C ALA A 24 -12.26 11.79 -9.26
N ALA A 25 -11.71 10.60 -9.53
CA ALA A 25 -12.52 9.39 -9.60
C ALA A 25 -13.32 9.25 -8.30
N PRO A 26 -14.62 8.89 -8.36
CA PRO A 26 -15.42 8.76 -7.17
C PRO A 26 -14.81 7.71 -6.23
N VAL A 27 -14.75 8.03 -4.94
CA VAL A 27 -14.26 7.11 -3.90
C VAL A 27 -15.14 5.86 -3.90
N SER A 28 -14.51 4.68 -3.85
CA SER A 28 -15.24 3.42 -3.77
C SER A 28 -16.13 3.39 -2.51
N PRO A 29 -17.36 2.85 -2.59
CA PRO A 29 -18.24 2.72 -1.41
C PRO A 29 -17.61 1.90 -0.28
N PHE A 30 -16.67 1.01 -0.61
CA PHE A 30 -15.91 0.20 0.34
C PHE A 30 -14.79 0.98 1.05
N CYS A 31 -14.52 2.22 0.64
CA CYS A 31 -13.38 3.02 1.12
C CYS A 31 -13.79 4.27 1.90
N GLY A 32 -15.09 4.48 2.14
CA GLY A 32 -15.58 5.72 2.78
C GLY A 32 -15.15 5.92 4.24
N THR A 33 -14.63 4.88 4.90
CA THR A 33 -14.10 4.91 6.28
C THR A 33 -12.57 5.07 6.32
N ALA A 34 -11.88 5.02 5.18
CA ALA A 34 -10.46 5.31 5.13
C ALA A 34 -10.22 6.80 5.41
N ASP A 35 -9.05 7.11 5.99
CA ASP A 35 -8.66 8.49 6.26
C ASP A 35 -8.79 9.36 5.01
N PRO A 36 -9.38 10.57 5.11
CA PRO A 36 -9.57 11.44 3.97
C PRO A 36 -8.28 11.74 3.20
N GLY A 37 -8.39 11.87 1.87
CA GLY A 37 -7.27 12.20 1.00
C GLY A 37 -6.51 10.98 0.47
N ILE A 38 -5.28 10.77 0.96
CA ILE A 38 -4.35 9.77 0.40
C ILE A 38 -4.86 8.34 0.63
N SER A 39 -5.36 8.03 1.82
CA SER A 39 -5.82 6.67 2.16
C SER A 39 -7.11 6.29 1.42
N GLN A 40 -8.06 7.21 1.23
CA GLN A 40 -9.25 6.96 0.39
C GLN A 40 -8.92 6.74 -1.09
N THR A 41 -8.00 7.54 -1.62
CA THR A 41 -7.56 7.40 -3.03
C THR A 41 -6.86 6.05 -3.22
N MET A 42 -5.93 5.72 -2.33
CA MET A 42 -5.22 4.44 -2.40
C MET A 42 -6.14 3.26 -2.15
N CYS A 43 -7.06 3.34 -1.18
CA CYS A 43 -8.06 2.31 -0.96
C CYS A 43 -8.90 2.08 -2.22
N THR A 44 -9.37 3.15 -2.87
CA THR A 44 -10.19 3.06 -4.09
C THR A 44 -9.41 2.37 -5.22
N GLN A 45 -8.13 2.66 -5.36
CA GLN A 45 -7.26 1.97 -6.31
C GLN A 45 -7.08 0.49 -5.95
N MET A 46 -6.90 0.17 -4.68
CA MET A 46 -6.67 -1.20 -4.18
C MET A 46 -7.91 -2.10 -4.31
N VAL A 47 -9.10 -1.58 -4.04
CA VAL A 47 -10.35 -2.36 -4.21
C VAL A 47 -10.78 -2.47 -5.68
N GLY A 48 -10.31 -1.54 -6.53
CA GLY A 48 -10.61 -1.53 -7.96
C GLY A 48 -12.11 -1.38 -8.26
N CYS A 49 -12.60 -2.11 -9.27
CA CYS A 49 -13.99 -2.05 -9.72
C CYS A 49 -14.95 -2.99 -8.94
N ALA A 50 -14.55 -3.44 -7.75
CA ALA A 50 -15.29 -4.44 -6.98
C ALA A 50 -16.78 -4.09 -6.82
N LYS A 51 -17.64 -5.11 -6.94
CA LYS A 51 -19.10 -4.99 -6.83
C LYS A 51 -19.64 -5.57 -5.52
N THR A 52 -18.86 -6.43 -4.89
CA THR A 52 -19.23 -7.07 -3.62
C THR A 52 -18.15 -6.82 -2.57
N TRP A 53 -18.54 -6.87 -1.29
CA TRP A 53 -17.58 -6.73 -0.20
C TRP A 53 -16.47 -7.81 -0.24
N PRO A 54 -16.75 -9.11 -0.45
CA PRO A 54 -15.69 -10.12 -0.54
C PRO A 54 -14.70 -9.85 -1.67
N GLU A 55 -15.18 -9.38 -2.82
CA GLU A 55 -14.34 -8.98 -3.94
C GLU A 55 -13.47 -7.77 -3.58
N ALA A 56 -14.06 -6.73 -2.97
CA ALA A 56 -13.34 -5.54 -2.55
C ALA A 56 -12.23 -5.87 -1.53
N MET A 57 -12.56 -6.69 -0.53
CA MET A 57 -11.64 -7.12 0.51
C MET A 57 -10.50 -7.97 -0.08
N THR A 58 -10.83 -8.93 -0.96
CA THR A 58 -9.85 -9.77 -1.64
C THR A 58 -8.90 -8.94 -2.51
N ASN A 59 -9.44 -7.99 -3.29
CA ASN A 59 -8.63 -7.09 -4.12
C ASN A 59 -7.69 -6.24 -3.25
N ALA A 60 -8.20 -5.69 -2.14
CA ALA A 60 -7.40 -4.90 -1.23
C ALA A 60 -6.27 -5.72 -0.58
N ILE A 61 -6.55 -6.94 -0.12
CA ILE A 61 -5.54 -7.85 0.45
C ILE A 61 -4.45 -8.15 -0.60
N ASN A 62 -4.84 -8.49 -1.83
CA ASN A 62 -3.89 -8.79 -2.90
C ASN A 62 -3.01 -7.58 -3.25
N ALA A 63 -3.60 -6.39 -3.34
CA ALA A 63 -2.86 -5.17 -3.61
C ALA A 63 -1.92 -4.79 -2.45
N ALA A 64 -2.34 -5.00 -1.20
CA ALA A 64 -1.51 -4.78 -0.02
C ALA A 64 -0.34 -5.77 0.01
N ALA A 65 -0.60 -7.05 -0.24
CA ALA A 65 0.42 -8.09 -0.30
C ALA A 65 1.49 -7.78 -1.36
N GLU A 66 1.09 -7.34 -2.56
CA GLU A 66 2.07 -6.94 -3.60
C GLU A 66 2.91 -5.74 -3.18
N LYS A 67 2.32 -4.74 -2.53
CA LYS A 67 3.08 -3.60 -2.00
C LYS A 67 4.05 -4.05 -0.92
N ALA A 68 3.61 -4.94 -0.02
CA ALA A 68 4.44 -5.49 1.05
C ALA A 68 5.64 -6.29 0.51
N LYS A 69 5.56 -6.97 -0.63
CA LYS A 69 6.74 -7.65 -1.21
C LYS A 69 7.93 -6.69 -1.46
N GLY A 70 7.67 -5.39 -1.66
CA GLY A 70 8.70 -4.36 -1.75
C GLY A 70 9.57 -4.19 -0.49
N GLY A 71 9.11 -4.65 0.68
CA GLY A 71 9.85 -4.58 1.94
C GLY A 71 10.83 -5.73 2.17
N ILE A 72 10.78 -6.81 1.38
CA ILE A 72 11.69 -7.96 1.53
C ILE A 72 13.16 -7.54 1.55
N PRO A 73 13.67 -6.71 0.61
CA PRO A 73 15.07 -6.31 0.62
C PRO A 73 15.48 -5.48 1.84
N ILE A 74 14.52 -4.79 2.47
CA ILE A 74 14.76 -3.99 3.69
C ILE A 74 14.90 -4.94 4.89
N ALA A 75 13.90 -5.79 5.11
CA ALA A 75 13.87 -6.74 6.22
C ALA A 75 15.04 -7.73 6.16
N HIS A 76 15.24 -8.35 5.00
CA HIS A 76 16.31 -9.34 4.81
C HIS A 76 17.70 -8.70 4.63
N GLY A 77 17.75 -7.39 4.35
CA GLY A 77 18.97 -6.63 4.15
C GLY A 77 19.53 -5.95 5.40
N VAL A 78 18.83 -6.02 6.54
CA VAL A 78 19.18 -5.26 7.77
C VAL A 78 20.61 -5.49 8.22
N GLY A 79 21.14 -6.71 8.07
CA GLY A 79 22.50 -7.09 8.47
C GLY A 79 23.60 -6.20 7.86
N LYS A 80 23.39 -5.70 6.63
CA LYS A 80 24.34 -4.82 5.93
C LYS A 80 24.43 -3.41 6.54
N LYS A 81 23.45 -3.04 7.37
CA LYS A 81 23.33 -1.72 8.01
C LYS A 81 23.78 -1.74 9.48
N LEU A 82 24.07 -2.92 10.02
CA LEU A 82 24.45 -3.06 11.42
C LEU A 82 25.87 -2.55 11.67
N PRO A 83 26.10 -1.83 12.79
CA PRO A 83 27.42 -1.30 13.10
C PRO A 83 28.45 -2.43 13.34
N PRO A 84 29.73 -2.20 13.00
CA PRO A 84 30.76 -3.22 13.11
C PRO A 84 31.01 -3.67 14.55
N GLY A 85 30.81 -2.78 15.53
CA GLY A 85 31.07 -3.02 16.95
C GLY A 85 30.06 -3.91 17.67
N LEU A 86 28.96 -4.32 17.03
CA LEU A 86 28.05 -5.29 17.63
C LEU A 86 28.69 -6.68 17.71
N LEU A 87 28.42 -7.36 18.81
CA LEU A 87 28.81 -8.75 18.99
C LEU A 87 28.13 -9.63 17.91
N PRO A 88 28.80 -10.70 17.43
CA PRO A 88 28.26 -11.56 16.39
C PRO A 88 26.84 -12.07 16.68
N GLN A 89 26.58 -12.52 17.90
CA GLN A 89 25.27 -13.02 18.31
C GLN A 89 24.17 -11.95 18.31
N SER A 90 24.52 -10.69 18.60
CA SER A 90 23.56 -9.58 18.53
C SER A 90 23.19 -9.28 17.08
N LYS A 91 24.16 -9.33 16.17
CA LYS A 91 23.90 -9.16 14.73
C LYS A 91 22.99 -10.26 14.20
N GLU A 92 23.27 -11.51 14.56
CA GLU A 92 22.46 -12.66 14.18
C GLU A 92 21.03 -12.55 14.72
N SER A 93 20.87 -12.22 16.00
CA SER A 93 19.55 -12.03 16.63
C SER A 93 18.71 -10.95 15.92
N ILE A 94 19.30 -9.79 15.62
CA ILE A 94 18.62 -8.71 14.89
C ILE A 94 18.21 -9.18 13.49
N VAL A 95 19.13 -9.82 12.76
CA VAL A 95 18.88 -10.28 11.38
C VAL A 95 17.74 -11.30 11.35
N LEU A 96 17.79 -12.31 12.22
CA LEU A 96 16.75 -13.34 12.28
C LEU A 96 15.40 -12.75 12.69
N THR A 97 15.36 -11.92 13.74
CA THR A 97 14.11 -11.28 14.20
C THR A 97 13.46 -10.47 13.09
N CYS A 98 14.24 -9.67 12.35
CA CYS A 98 13.71 -8.88 11.24
C CYS A 98 13.25 -9.73 10.05
N GLN A 99 13.94 -10.82 9.73
CA GLN A 99 13.52 -11.73 8.67
C GLN A 99 12.23 -12.46 9.04
N GLU A 100 12.20 -13.08 10.22
CA GLU A 100 11.06 -13.85 10.72
C GLU A 100 9.81 -12.97 10.89
N ALA A 101 9.96 -11.76 11.45
CA ALA A 101 8.84 -10.82 11.58
C ALA A 101 8.25 -10.47 10.22
N TYR A 102 9.09 -10.25 9.19
CA TYR A 102 8.59 -9.89 7.87
C TYR A 102 7.96 -11.07 7.13
N ASP A 103 8.58 -12.24 7.21
CA ASP A 103 8.06 -13.46 6.59
C ASP A 103 6.71 -13.84 7.22
N TRP A 104 6.56 -13.64 8.54
CA TRP A 104 5.28 -13.76 9.22
C TRP A 104 4.22 -12.80 8.66
N ILE A 105 4.55 -11.50 8.49
CA ILE A 105 3.64 -10.52 7.89
C ILE A 105 3.20 -10.93 6.49
N LEU A 106 4.12 -11.45 5.66
CA LEU A 106 3.77 -11.95 4.34
C LEU A 106 2.78 -13.13 4.42
N SER A 107 2.99 -14.06 5.36
CA SER A 107 2.05 -15.17 5.58
C SER A 107 0.68 -14.72 6.11
N LEU A 108 0.61 -13.62 6.86
CA LEU A 108 -0.66 -13.06 7.32
C LEU A 108 -1.56 -12.62 6.15
N PHE A 109 -1.01 -12.19 5.02
CA PHE A 109 -1.82 -11.88 3.84
C PHE A 109 -2.47 -13.14 3.26
N ASP A 110 -1.77 -14.27 3.31
CA ASP A 110 -2.29 -15.56 2.85
C ASP A 110 -3.44 -16.01 3.76
N ASP A 111 -3.25 -15.96 5.08
CA ASP A 111 -4.29 -16.20 6.09
C ASP A 111 -5.51 -15.28 5.86
N CYS A 112 -5.28 -13.99 5.61
CA CYS A 112 -6.36 -13.04 5.35
C CYS A 112 -7.22 -13.45 4.16
N ARG A 113 -6.63 -13.97 3.07
CA ARG A 113 -7.38 -14.37 1.87
C ARG A 113 -8.32 -15.54 2.14
N GLU A 114 -7.90 -16.51 2.95
CA GLU A 114 -8.73 -17.63 3.37
C GLU A 114 -9.90 -17.13 4.24
N LEU A 115 -9.60 -16.24 5.17
CA LEU A 115 -10.58 -15.72 6.14
C LEU A 115 -11.66 -14.82 5.54
N VAL A 116 -11.47 -14.23 4.35
CA VAL A 116 -12.53 -13.45 3.67
C VAL A 116 -13.82 -14.28 3.50
N LYS A 117 -13.71 -15.59 3.34
CA LYS A 117 -14.86 -16.50 3.21
C LYS A 117 -15.25 -17.14 4.54
N ASP A 118 -14.25 -17.56 5.32
CA ASP A 118 -14.45 -18.51 6.41
C ASP A 118 -14.71 -17.82 7.77
N ASP A 119 -14.03 -16.69 8.05
CA ASP A 119 -14.27 -15.85 9.22
C ASP A 119 -13.98 -14.37 8.89
N PRO A 120 -14.91 -13.71 8.16
CA PRO A 120 -14.74 -12.33 7.70
C PRO A 120 -14.93 -11.30 8.81
N THR A 121 -14.78 -11.69 10.07
CA THR A 121 -15.01 -10.83 11.24
C THR A 121 -13.80 -10.83 12.17
N LEU A 122 -13.82 -11.61 13.24
CA LEU A 122 -12.79 -11.60 14.28
C LEU A 122 -11.46 -12.15 13.76
N GLY A 123 -11.48 -13.23 12.97
CA GLY A 123 -10.29 -13.81 12.35
C GLY A 123 -9.57 -12.79 11.47
N LEU A 124 -10.28 -12.22 10.49
CA LEU A 124 -9.70 -11.24 9.58
C LEU A 124 -9.18 -9.99 10.32
N LYS A 125 -9.96 -9.46 11.29
CA LYS A 125 -9.53 -8.33 12.13
C LYS A 125 -8.23 -8.64 12.88
N ARG A 126 -8.13 -9.81 13.52
CA ARG A 126 -6.95 -10.22 14.28
C ARG A 126 -5.71 -10.30 13.40
N ARG A 127 -5.83 -10.87 12.20
CA ARG A 127 -4.71 -10.99 11.27
C ARG A 127 -4.24 -9.64 10.76
N ILE A 128 -5.15 -8.75 10.36
CA ILE A 128 -4.80 -7.39 9.92
C ILE A 128 -4.12 -6.62 11.06
N SER A 129 -4.61 -6.72 12.30
CA SER A 129 -3.97 -6.07 13.47
C SER A 129 -2.55 -6.57 13.75
N SER A 130 -2.18 -7.76 13.27
CA SER A 130 -0.87 -8.36 13.50
C SER A 130 0.16 -7.99 12.41
N MET A 131 -0.23 -7.24 11.38
CA MET A 131 0.65 -6.81 10.28
C MET A 131 1.55 -5.63 10.70
N THR A 132 2.37 -5.84 11.73
CA THR A 132 3.29 -4.83 12.26
C THR A 132 4.72 -5.33 12.18
N PHE A 133 5.65 -4.43 11.90
CA PHE A 133 7.09 -4.73 11.87
C PHE A 133 7.80 -4.28 13.14
N SER A 134 7.03 -4.10 14.22
CA SER A 134 7.49 -3.63 15.52
C SER A 134 8.55 -4.51 16.17
N ASP A 135 8.56 -5.81 15.90
CA ASP A 135 9.54 -6.73 16.49
C ASP A 135 10.94 -6.43 15.95
N CYS A 136 11.05 -6.13 14.65
CA CYS A 136 12.31 -5.70 14.03
C CYS A 136 12.75 -4.32 14.54
N THR A 137 11.85 -3.34 14.57
CA THR A 137 12.20 -1.99 15.04
C THR A 137 12.52 -1.98 16.54
N GLY A 138 11.83 -2.82 17.32
CA GLY A 138 12.06 -3.05 18.74
C GLY A 138 13.45 -3.60 19.00
N VAL A 139 13.83 -4.71 18.36
CA VAL A 139 15.16 -5.30 18.58
C VAL A 139 16.29 -4.36 18.13
N LEU A 140 16.10 -3.60 17.04
CA LEU A 140 17.06 -2.57 16.62
C LEU A 140 17.24 -1.50 17.70
N SER A 141 16.14 -1.03 18.29
CA SER A 141 16.13 -0.04 19.36
C SER A 141 16.83 -0.55 20.62
N GLU A 142 16.62 -1.81 21.01
CA GLU A 142 17.27 -2.44 22.16
C GLU A 142 18.81 -2.41 22.05
N PHE A 143 19.35 -2.53 20.83
CA PHE A 143 20.78 -2.43 20.56
C PHE A 143 21.25 -1.01 20.18
N ASN A 144 20.38 -0.01 20.34
CA ASN A 144 20.65 1.39 19.98
C ASN A 144 21.11 1.54 18.52
N VAL A 145 20.51 0.76 17.62
CA VAL A 145 20.72 0.81 16.17
C VAL A 145 19.53 1.50 15.51
N SER A 146 19.81 2.43 14.61
CA SER A 146 18.78 3.08 13.80
C SER A 146 18.92 2.66 12.34
N VAL A 147 17.84 2.12 11.78
CA VAL A 147 17.72 1.80 10.35
C VAL A 147 16.44 2.49 9.86
N PRO A 148 16.51 3.74 9.34
CA PRO A 148 15.32 4.50 8.96
C PRO A 148 14.39 3.78 7.98
N GLU A 149 14.95 2.94 7.11
CA GLU A 149 14.19 2.13 6.17
C GLU A 149 13.25 1.13 6.85
N THR A 150 13.59 0.60 8.03
CA THR A 150 12.72 -0.34 8.78
C THR A 150 11.55 0.37 9.45
N GLU A 151 11.75 1.61 9.92
CA GLU A 151 10.68 2.45 10.46
C GLU A 151 9.70 2.86 9.36
N ALA A 152 10.21 3.33 8.21
CA ALA A 152 9.37 3.67 7.07
C ALA A 152 8.57 2.46 6.56
N LEU A 153 9.16 1.26 6.61
CA LEU A 153 8.46 0.03 6.28
C LEU A 153 7.35 -0.29 7.28
N ASN A 154 7.60 -0.11 8.59
CA ASN A 154 6.60 -0.30 9.63
C ASN A 154 5.42 0.69 9.48
N GLU A 155 5.70 1.95 9.15
CA GLU A 155 4.66 2.95 8.85
C GLU A 155 3.83 2.59 7.61
N GLU A 156 4.48 2.13 6.54
CA GLU A 156 3.78 1.68 5.33
C GLU A 156 2.87 0.48 5.63
N LEU A 157 3.33 -0.48 6.43
CA LEU A 157 2.51 -1.61 6.86
C LEU A 157 1.29 -1.18 7.69
N HIS A 158 1.46 -0.25 8.63
CA HIS A 158 0.32 0.33 9.36
C HIS A 158 -0.68 1.01 8.42
N ARG A 159 -0.19 1.72 7.41
CA ARG A 159 -1.03 2.37 6.40
C ARG A 159 -1.80 1.36 5.56
N LEU A 160 -1.15 0.27 5.14
CA LEU A 160 -1.79 -0.83 4.43
C LEU A 160 -2.86 -1.50 5.31
N ALA A 161 -2.54 -1.81 6.58
CA ALA A 161 -3.48 -2.37 7.53
C ALA A 161 -4.70 -1.44 7.76
N GLY A 162 -4.48 -0.12 7.86
CA GLY A 162 -5.56 0.87 7.97
C GLY A 162 -6.50 0.86 6.76
N ILE A 163 -5.97 0.70 5.55
CA ILE A 163 -6.79 0.55 4.34
C ILE A 163 -7.60 -0.76 4.37
N LEU A 164 -6.98 -1.86 4.80
CA LEU A 164 -7.69 -3.14 4.96
C LEU A 164 -8.82 -3.02 6.00
N PHE A 165 -8.59 -2.30 7.11
CA PHE A 165 -9.64 -2.00 8.09
C PHE A 165 -10.76 -1.17 7.52
N ALA A 166 -10.46 -0.16 6.71
CA ALA A 166 -11.49 0.64 6.08
C ALA A 166 -12.45 -0.21 5.23
N VAL A 167 -11.90 -1.16 4.46
CA VAL A 167 -12.72 -2.11 3.68
C VAL A 167 -13.48 -3.07 4.59
N LEU A 168 -12.82 -3.60 5.63
CA LEU A 168 -13.45 -4.49 6.61
C LEU A 168 -14.66 -3.85 7.31
N ASP A 169 -14.56 -2.57 7.69
CA ASP A 169 -15.62 -1.82 8.37
C ASP A 169 -16.85 -1.58 7.47
N LYS A 170 -16.73 -1.81 6.15
CA LYS A 170 -17.84 -1.77 5.20
C LYS A 170 -18.50 -3.12 4.98
N LYS A 171 -18.14 -4.14 5.74
CA LYS A 171 -18.80 -5.45 5.68
C LYS A 171 -20.28 -5.30 6.07
N PRO A 172 -21.23 -5.77 5.24
CA PRO A 172 -22.64 -5.84 5.59
C PRO A 172 -22.93 -6.73 6.79
#